data_AF-A0A250FNC4-F1
#
_entry.id   AF-A0A250FNC4-F1
#
_cell.length_a   1.000
_cell.length_b   1.000
_cell.length_c   1.000
_cell.angle_alpha   90.00
_cell.angle_beta   90.00
_cell.angle_gamma   90.00
#
_symmetry.space_group_name_H-M   'P 1'
#
loop_
_entity.id
_entity.type
_entity.pdbx_description
1 polymer ?
#
loop_
_entity_poly.entity_id
_entity_poly.type
_entity_poly.pdbx_seq_one_letter_code
_entity_poly.pdbx_strand_id
1 'polypeptide(L)'
;MKLHITESYPSPGLFMHTLADLSGGVTITTEVLGGAKLIAGTPIGKDSLGRYAVVKTARTSTTLTSASATEIKIAKGHHFLPGDYIAADTAKGQKIKTVNKQNPEYDLLTLETALAVELPKETPLFQSKGNDLLPKVTPVALASYTCLVPMRDDLFCAAWVSCVVSEALMPPMPKTIKDALKGVIFL
;
A
#
# COMPACT_ATOMS: atom_id res chain seq x y z
N MET A 1 8.95 16.01 -20.60
CA MET A 1 8.19 15.15 -19.68
C MET A 1 7.16 14.40 -20.52
N LYS A 2 7.34 13.09 -20.72
CA LYS A 2 6.38 12.27 -21.47
C LYS A 2 5.34 11.80 -20.45
N LEU A 3 4.09 12.24 -20.57
CA LEU A 3 3.02 11.80 -19.68
C LEU A 3 2.55 10.42 -20.17
N HIS A 4 2.83 9.36 -19.43
CA HIS A 4 2.35 8.03 -19.77
C HIS A 4 0.94 7.82 -19.23
N ILE A 5 -0.07 7.87 -20.12
CA ILE A 5 -1.46 7.60 -19.76
C ILE A 5 -1.67 6.09 -19.84
N THR A 6 -1.61 5.41 -18.69
CA THR A 6 -1.94 3.98 -18.59
C THR A 6 -3.44 3.75 -18.56
N GLU A 7 -3.91 2.60 -19.07
CA GLU A 7 -5.30 2.17 -18.92
C GLU A 7 -5.74 2.20 -17.45
N SER A 8 -6.91 2.80 -17.22
CA SER A 8 -7.53 2.95 -15.91
C SER A 8 -8.80 2.11 -15.84
N TYR A 9 -8.93 1.28 -14.81
CA TYR A 9 -10.11 0.47 -14.57
C TYR A 9 -10.88 1.03 -13.35
N PRO A 10 -12.17 1.39 -13.49
CA PRO A 10 -12.99 1.74 -12.35
C PRO A 10 -13.18 0.51 -11.46
N SER A 11 -13.36 0.73 -10.16
CA SER A 11 -13.71 -0.30 -9.18
C SER A 11 -15.15 -0.04 -8.70
N PRO A 12 -16.16 -0.64 -9.36
CA PRO A 12 -17.56 -0.41 -8.99
C PRO A 12 -17.81 -0.74 -7.52
N GLY A 13 -18.54 0.13 -6.82
CA GLY A 13 -18.89 -0.05 -5.41
C GLY A 13 -17.78 0.29 -4.41
N LEU A 14 -16.52 0.49 -4.85
CA LEU A 14 -15.44 0.89 -3.95
C LEU A 14 -15.68 2.29 -3.37
N PHE A 15 -15.84 3.29 -4.25
CA PHE A 15 -16.17 4.65 -3.86
C PHE A 15 -17.69 4.80 -3.91
N MET A 16 -18.32 4.85 -2.74
CA MET A 16 -19.78 5.05 -2.63
C MET A 16 -20.16 6.51 -2.85
N HIS A 17 -19.33 7.42 -2.32
CA HIS A 17 -19.46 8.86 -2.54
C HIS A 17 -18.09 9.49 -2.72
N THR A 18 -17.99 10.46 -3.62
CA THR A 18 -16.78 11.26 -3.84
C THR A 18 -17.15 12.74 -3.67
N LEU A 19 -16.37 13.49 -2.88
CA LEU A 19 -16.71 14.87 -2.50
C LEU A 19 -15.62 15.86 -2.90
N ALA A 20 -14.35 15.50 -2.70
CA ALA A 20 -13.21 16.36 -3.02
C ALA A 20 -12.05 15.54 -3.56
N ASP A 21 -11.44 16.04 -4.64
CA ASP A 21 -10.24 15.51 -5.25
C ASP A 21 -9.02 16.40 -5.00
N LEU A 22 -7.83 15.86 -5.28
CA LEU A 22 -6.65 16.69 -5.52
C LEU A 22 -6.76 17.24 -6.95
N SER A 23 -7.16 18.49 -7.06
CA SER A 23 -7.41 19.15 -8.35
C SER A 23 -6.20 19.06 -9.27
N GLY A 24 -6.44 18.63 -10.51
CA GLY A 24 -5.37 18.40 -11.49
C GLY A 24 -4.62 17.06 -11.31
N GLY A 25 -5.02 16.24 -10.33
CA GLY A 25 -4.41 14.94 -10.04
C GLY A 25 -3.05 15.02 -9.37
N VAL A 26 -2.39 13.88 -9.23
CA VAL A 26 -1.06 13.76 -8.66
C VAL A 26 -0.13 12.97 -9.58
N THR A 27 1.17 13.18 -9.38
CA THR A 27 2.22 12.41 -10.04
C THR A 27 2.94 11.57 -9.00
N ILE A 28 2.98 10.26 -9.21
CA ILE A 28 3.56 9.26 -8.31
C ILE A 28 4.83 8.70 -8.95
N THR A 29 5.93 8.73 -8.21
CA THR A 29 7.19 8.13 -8.66
C THR A 29 7.10 6.60 -8.64
N THR A 30 7.34 5.94 -9.77
CA THR A 30 7.17 4.48 -9.91
C THR A 30 8.43 3.67 -9.64
N GLU A 31 9.61 4.29 -9.59
CA GLU A 31 10.89 3.61 -9.38
C GLU A 31 10.93 2.78 -8.08
N VAL A 32 10.16 3.22 -7.09
CA VAL A 32 10.05 2.57 -5.78
C VAL A 32 8.89 1.58 -5.70
N LEU A 33 8.15 1.34 -6.77
CA LEU A 33 6.98 0.45 -6.78
C LEU A 33 7.35 -0.93 -7.32
N GLY A 34 7.25 -1.96 -6.48
CA GLY A 34 7.53 -3.35 -6.87
C GLY A 34 6.35 -4.09 -7.51
N GLY A 35 5.19 -3.45 -7.63
CA GLY A 35 3.94 -4.04 -8.13
C GLY A 35 3.56 -3.51 -9.51
N ALA A 36 2.91 -4.34 -10.34
CA ALA A 36 2.56 -3.99 -11.72
C ALA A 36 1.31 -3.11 -11.87
N LYS A 37 0.47 -3.06 -10.84
CA LYS A 37 -0.79 -2.29 -10.83
C LYS A 37 -0.87 -1.51 -9.53
N LEU A 38 -1.22 -0.22 -9.62
CA LEU A 38 -1.68 0.57 -8.49
C LEU A 38 -3.20 0.39 -8.40
N ILE A 39 -3.67 -0.19 -7.30
CA ILE A 39 -5.09 -0.54 -7.15
C ILE A 39 -5.88 0.68 -6.68
N ALA A 40 -7.10 0.87 -7.18
CA ALA A 40 -8.02 1.89 -6.69
C ALA A 40 -8.19 1.80 -5.16
N GLY A 41 -8.29 2.94 -4.49
CA GLY A 41 -8.34 2.99 -3.02
C GLY A 41 -6.97 2.81 -2.36
N THR A 42 -5.88 2.67 -3.12
CA THR A 42 -4.54 2.64 -2.52
C THR A 42 -4.25 4.01 -1.89
N PRO A 43 -3.87 4.08 -0.60
CA PRO A 43 -3.51 5.33 0.05
C PRO A 43 -2.25 5.94 -0.55
N ILE A 44 -2.30 7.25 -0.72
CA ILE A 44 -1.19 8.06 -1.22
C ILE A 44 -0.95 9.24 -0.29
N GLY A 45 0.30 9.66 -0.21
CA GLY A 45 0.75 10.72 0.68
C GLY A 45 1.93 11.48 0.09
N LYS A 46 2.45 12.47 0.82
CA LYS A 46 3.69 13.15 0.45
C LYS A 46 4.88 12.47 1.12
N ASP A 47 5.94 12.24 0.36
CA ASP A 47 7.23 11.78 0.87
C ASP A 47 7.98 12.92 1.58
N SER A 48 9.17 12.64 2.11
CA SER A 48 10.02 13.64 2.78
C SER A 48 10.50 14.76 1.86
N LEU A 49 10.37 14.61 0.54
CA LEU A 49 10.72 15.59 -0.48
C LEU A 49 9.47 16.33 -1.00
N GLY A 50 8.29 16.07 -0.43
CA GLY A 50 7.03 16.71 -0.81
C GLY A 50 6.37 16.14 -2.06
N ARG A 51 6.92 15.06 -2.64
CA ARG A 51 6.37 14.39 -3.83
C ARG A 51 5.32 13.37 -3.43
N TYR A 52 4.33 13.13 -4.29
CA TYR A 52 3.33 12.10 -4.00
C TYR A 52 3.93 10.70 -4.14
N ALA A 53 3.69 9.88 -3.12
CA ALA A 53 4.18 8.51 -3.02
C ALA A 53 3.07 7.59 -2.50
N VAL A 54 3.14 6.33 -2.89
CA VAL A 54 2.22 5.28 -2.43
C VAL A 54 2.56 4.90 -1.00
N VAL A 55 1.56 4.85 -0.14
CA VAL A 55 1.69 4.18 1.16
C VAL A 55 1.53 2.68 0.90
N LYS A 56 2.65 1.96 0.84
CA LYS A 56 2.63 0.55 0.49
C LYS A 56 1.96 -0.25 1.61
N THR A 57 0.96 -1.03 1.25
CA THR A 57 0.31 -1.98 2.15
C THR A 57 0.32 -3.39 1.56
N ALA A 58 0.15 -4.35 2.45
CA ALA A 58 0.00 -5.77 2.10
C ALA A 58 -0.95 -6.44 3.10
N ARG A 59 -1.34 -7.66 2.79
CA ARG A 59 -2.19 -8.49 3.63
C ARG A 59 -1.54 -9.84 3.83
N THR A 60 -1.52 -10.38 5.04
CA THR A 60 -1.04 -11.75 5.27
C THR A 60 -1.94 -12.76 4.57
N SER A 61 -1.35 -13.68 3.81
CA SER A 61 -2.07 -14.75 3.10
C SER A 61 -2.30 -15.97 3.99
N THR A 62 -1.44 -16.17 4.99
CA THR A 62 -1.54 -17.22 6.01
C THR A 62 -1.28 -16.65 7.39
N THR A 63 -1.77 -17.32 8.42
CA THR A 63 -1.42 -16.98 9.81
C THR A 63 0.09 -17.19 10.02
N LEU A 64 0.75 -16.16 10.55
CA LEU A 64 2.12 -16.24 11.04
C LEU A 64 2.05 -16.77 12.48
N THR A 65 2.24 -18.08 12.62
CA THR A 65 2.10 -18.79 13.91
C THR A 65 3.32 -18.74 14.80
N SER A 66 4.47 -18.28 14.27
CA SER A 66 5.71 -18.18 15.05
C SER A 66 6.20 -16.75 15.06
N ALA A 67 6.33 -16.18 16.25
CA ALA A 67 6.94 -14.87 16.45
C ALA A 67 8.39 -14.79 15.96
N SER A 68 9.07 -15.93 15.79
CA SER A 68 10.44 -16.00 15.25
C SER A 68 10.51 -16.25 13.74
N ALA A 69 9.37 -16.38 13.06
CA ALA A 69 9.35 -16.58 11.62
C ALA A 69 9.83 -15.33 10.88
N THR A 70 10.83 -15.52 10.02
CA THR A 70 11.36 -14.49 9.13
C THR A 70 10.69 -14.52 7.76
N GLU A 71 9.94 -15.57 7.45
CA GLU A 71 9.21 -15.73 6.20
C GLU A 71 7.73 -15.41 6.40
N ILE A 72 7.22 -14.51 5.57
CA ILE A 72 5.83 -14.05 5.61
C ILE A 72 5.21 -14.23 4.23
N LYS A 73 4.13 -15.02 4.17
CA LYS A 73 3.31 -15.15 2.96
C LYS A 73 2.29 -14.02 2.94
N ILE A 74 2.30 -13.23 1.88
CA ILE A 74 1.38 -12.11 1.68
C ILE A 74 0.59 -12.23 0.39
N ALA A 75 -0.58 -11.63 0.36
CA ALA A 75 -1.42 -11.58 -0.83
C ALA A 75 -0.75 -10.75 -1.94
N LYS A 76 -1.07 -11.11 -3.19
CA LYS A 76 -0.60 -10.42 -4.41
C LYS A 76 -1.07 -8.96 -4.45
N GLY A 77 -0.35 -8.14 -5.21
CA GLY A 77 -0.73 -6.74 -5.48
C GLY A 77 -0.03 -5.71 -4.61
N HIS A 78 0.92 -6.13 -3.77
CA HIS A 78 1.72 -5.22 -2.96
C HIS A 78 2.89 -4.58 -3.75
N HIS A 79 3.35 -3.41 -3.30
CA HIS A 79 4.46 -2.67 -3.92
C HIS A 79 5.80 -2.77 -3.18
N PHE A 80 5.91 -3.61 -2.15
CA PHE A 80 7.18 -3.82 -1.41
C PHE A 80 8.33 -4.30 -2.30
N LEU A 81 9.52 -3.80 -1.99
CA LEU A 81 10.80 -4.15 -2.59
C LEU A 81 11.80 -4.60 -1.50
N PRO A 82 12.86 -5.34 -1.87
CA PRO A 82 13.99 -5.58 -0.96
C PRO A 82 14.55 -4.26 -0.40
N GLY A 83 14.84 -4.22 0.89
CA GLY A 83 15.30 -3.03 1.61
C GLY A 83 14.19 -2.18 2.24
N ASP A 84 12.93 -2.38 1.86
CA ASP A 84 11.81 -1.75 2.56
C ASP A 84 11.62 -2.34 3.97
N TYR A 85 11.01 -1.57 4.86
CA TYR A 85 10.58 -2.05 6.18
C TYR A 85 9.08 -2.31 6.17
N ILE A 86 8.66 -3.47 6.67
CA ILE A 86 7.25 -3.85 6.80
C ILE A 86 6.87 -3.94 8.28
N ALA A 87 5.78 -3.27 8.65
CA ALA A 87 5.25 -3.18 9.99
C ALA A 87 3.77 -3.62 10.02
N ALA A 88 3.28 -3.91 11.22
CA ALA A 88 1.87 -4.10 11.53
C ALA A 88 1.46 -3.08 12.61
N ASP A 89 0.16 -2.86 12.81
CA ASP A 89 -0.29 -1.98 13.91
C ASP A 89 0.20 -2.47 15.29
N THR A 90 0.49 -3.77 15.41
CA THR A 90 0.97 -4.43 16.62
C THR A 90 2.48 -4.68 16.66
N ALA A 91 3.22 -4.39 15.58
CA ALA A 91 4.64 -4.72 15.49
C ALA A 91 5.46 -3.70 14.69
N LYS A 92 6.63 -3.35 15.25
CA LYS A 92 7.57 -2.43 14.62
C LYS A 92 8.12 -3.00 13.32
N GLY A 93 8.46 -2.11 12.41
CA GLY A 93 8.95 -2.48 11.08
C GLY A 93 10.22 -3.32 11.07
N GLN A 94 10.23 -4.36 10.26
CA GLN A 94 11.41 -5.17 9.99
C GLN A 94 11.81 -5.09 8.52
N LYS A 95 13.12 -5.10 8.27
CA LYS A 95 13.66 -4.94 6.93
C LYS A 95 13.44 -6.19 6.09
N ILE A 96 12.94 -6.01 4.87
CA ILE A 96 12.75 -7.06 3.88
C ILE A 96 14.08 -7.35 3.21
N LYS A 97 14.56 -8.59 3.33
CA LYS A 97 15.76 -9.07 2.64
C LYS A 97 15.47 -9.44 1.19
N THR A 98 14.41 -10.21 0.97
CA THR A 98 14.03 -10.69 -0.37
C THR A 98 12.52 -10.71 -0.56
N VAL A 99 12.10 -10.54 -1.81
CA VAL A 99 10.71 -10.63 -2.25
C VAL A 99 10.66 -11.69 -3.35
N ASN A 100 9.96 -12.80 -3.11
CA ASN A 100 9.74 -13.85 -4.11
C ASN A 100 8.29 -13.82 -4.58
N LYS A 101 8.10 -13.57 -5.90
CA LYS A 101 6.79 -13.48 -6.55
C LYS A 101 6.42 -14.66 -7.45
N GLN A 102 7.19 -15.74 -7.40
CA GLN A 102 7.03 -16.89 -8.31
C GLN A 102 5.77 -17.71 -8.05
N ASN A 103 5.33 -17.81 -6.80
CA ASN A 103 4.12 -18.55 -6.45
C ASN A 103 2.88 -17.84 -7.04
N PRO A 104 1.94 -18.53 -7.66
CA PRO A 104 0.76 -17.89 -8.25
C PRO A 104 -0.22 -17.35 -7.20
N GLU A 105 -0.31 -17.98 -6.03
CA GLU A 105 -1.32 -17.67 -5.00
C GLU A 105 -0.88 -16.57 -4.02
N TYR A 106 0.41 -16.48 -3.72
CA TYR A 106 0.96 -15.56 -2.72
C TYR A 106 2.35 -15.07 -3.13
N ASP A 107 2.76 -13.96 -2.54
CA ASP A 107 4.15 -13.50 -2.56
C ASP A 107 4.82 -13.86 -1.23
N LEU A 108 6.08 -14.25 -1.26
CA LEU A 108 6.86 -14.58 -0.06
C LEU A 108 7.85 -13.46 0.24
N LEU A 109 7.70 -12.84 1.40
CA LEU A 109 8.67 -11.90 1.94
C LEU A 109 9.57 -12.61 2.93
N THR A 110 10.89 -12.45 2.77
CA THR A 110 11.86 -12.89 3.77
C THR A 110 12.43 -11.66 4.47
N LEU A 111 12.32 -11.60 5.78
CA LEU A 111 12.81 -10.52 6.63
C LEU A 111 14.22 -10.81 7.13
N GLU A 112 14.98 -9.76 7.42
CA GLU A 112 16.28 -9.88 8.11
C GLU A 112 16.09 -10.26 9.58
N THR A 113 14.97 -9.87 10.18
CA THR A 113 14.62 -10.17 11.58
C THR A 113 13.11 -10.38 11.65
N ALA A 114 12.67 -11.30 12.51
CA ALA A 114 11.25 -11.59 12.69
C ALA A 114 10.50 -10.41 13.31
N LEU A 115 9.19 -10.29 13.01
CA LEU A 115 8.33 -9.25 13.60
C LEU A 115 8.09 -9.43 15.11
N ALA A 116 8.50 -10.57 15.68
CA ALA A 116 8.34 -10.91 17.10
C ALA A 116 6.87 -10.94 17.58
N VAL A 117 5.92 -11.10 16.66
CA VAL A 117 4.49 -11.23 16.95
C VAL A 117 3.87 -12.30 16.06
N GLU A 118 2.78 -12.88 16.55
CA GLU A 118 1.89 -13.70 15.73
C GLU A 118 0.90 -12.79 14.98
N LEU A 119 0.68 -13.08 13.71
CA LEU A 119 -0.24 -12.32 12.87
C LEU A 119 -1.29 -13.26 12.27
N PRO A 120 -2.58 -13.06 12.54
CA PRO A 120 -3.65 -13.81 11.88
C PRO A 120 -3.58 -13.72 10.35
N LYS A 121 -4.24 -14.66 9.67
CA LYS A 121 -4.57 -14.52 8.24
C LYS A 121 -5.35 -13.22 8.02
N GLU A 122 -5.20 -12.61 6.84
CA GLU A 122 -5.90 -11.39 6.43
C GLU A 122 -5.49 -10.12 7.22
N THR A 123 -4.40 -10.17 7.98
CA THR A 123 -3.91 -9.03 8.75
C THR A 123 -3.29 -7.99 7.82
N PRO A 124 -3.69 -6.71 7.91
CA PRO A 124 -3.11 -5.65 7.10
C PRO A 124 -1.74 -5.22 7.64
N LEU A 125 -0.81 -5.00 6.72
CA LEU A 125 0.57 -4.59 6.94
C LEU A 125 0.87 -3.31 6.15
N PHE A 126 1.85 -2.53 6.59
CA PHE A 126 2.26 -1.30 5.93
C PHE A 126 3.76 -1.09 5.91
N GLN A 127 4.23 -0.23 4.99
CA GLN A 127 5.62 0.19 4.96
C GLN A 127 5.89 1.25 6.04
N SER A 128 6.85 0.96 6.91
CA SER A 128 7.29 1.89 7.97
C SER A 128 8.56 2.67 7.58
N LYS A 129 8.85 3.75 8.32
CA LYS A 129 10.06 4.58 8.13
C LYS A 129 11.37 3.85 8.54
N GLY A 130 11.26 2.65 9.11
CA GLY A 130 12.36 1.87 9.68
C GLY A 130 11.83 0.89 10.71
N ASN A 131 12.59 0.67 11.79
CA ASN A 131 12.13 -0.08 12.95
C ASN A 131 11.21 0.77 13.85
N ASP A 132 10.06 1.12 13.29
CA ASP A 132 9.07 2.04 13.85
C ASP A 132 7.64 1.51 13.59
N LEU A 133 6.67 2.02 14.33
CA LEU A 133 5.22 1.80 14.14
C LEU A 133 4.59 2.86 13.22
N LEU A 134 5.36 3.84 12.77
CA LEU A 134 4.86 4.89 11.89
C LEU A 134 5.07 4.56 10.41
N PRO A 135 4.06 4.83 9.56
CA PRO A 135 4.19 4.61 8.12
C PRO A 135 5.27 5.53 7.54
N LYS A 136 5.98 5.04 6.53
CA LYS A 136 7.03 5.81 5.83
C LYS A 136 6.48 7.07 5.18
N VAL A 137 5.26 6.97 4.65
CA VAL A 137 4.54 8.03 3.95
C VAL A 137 3.22 8.24 4.69
N THR A 138 2.96 9.48 5.11
CA THR A 138 1.70 9.83 5.78
C THR A 138 0.59 9.95 4.73
N PRO A 139 -0.47 9.14 4.80
CA PRO A 139 -1.53 9.16 3.80
C PRO A 139 -2.35 10.46 3.88
N VAL A 140 -2.78 10.98 2.73
CA VAL A 140 -3.63 12.19 2.62
C VAL A 140 -4.80 12.01 1.67
N ALA A 141 -4.72 11.05 0.75
CA ALA A 141 -5.73 10.79 -0.26
C ALA A 141 -5.72 9.31 -0.68
N LEU A 142 -6.70 8.92 -1.49
CA LEU A 142 -6.81 7.59 -2.09
C LEU A 142 -6.71 7.69 -3.61
N ALA A 143 -5.99 6.76 -4.24
CA ALA A 143 -5.95 6.63 -5.70
C ALA A 143 -7.36 6.34 -6.25
N SER A 144 -7.83 7.10 -7.24
CA SER A 144 -9.22 7.06 -7.71
C SER A 144 -9.55 5.83 -8.56
N TYR A 145 -8.58 5.27 -9.27
CA TYR A 145 -8.78 4.15 -10.18
C TYR A 145 -7.57 3.21 -10.17
N THR A 146 -7.79 2.00 -10.65
CA THR A 146 -6.69 1.04 -10.82
C THR A 146 -5.95 1.38 -12.10
N CYS A 147 -4.65 1.61 -12.02
CA CYS A 147 -3.81 1.90 -13.18
C CYS A 147 -2.62 0.94 -13.24
N LEU A 148 -2.13 0.68 -14.45
CA LEU A 148 -0.86 -0.03 -14.63
C LEU A 148 0.28 0.88 -14.16
N VAL A 149 1.27 0.30 -13.50
CA VAL A 149 2.47 1.05 -13.11
C VAL A 149 3.41 1.07 -14.33
N PRO A 150 3.66 2.24 -14.96
CA PRO A 150 4.58 2.32 -16.07
C PRO A 150 6.00 1.99 -15.61
N MET A 151 6.75 1.33 -16.48
CA MET A 151 8.12 0.95 -16.17
C MET A 151 9.03 2.18 -16.27
N ARG A 152 9.60 2.62 -15.14
CA ARG A 152 10.59 3.70 -15.05
C ARG A 152 10.09 5.06 -15.58
N ASP A 153 8.82 5.37 -15.33
CA ASP A 153 8.23 6.65 -15.68
C ASP A 153 7.29 7.13 -14.56
N ASP A 154 6.93 8.40 -14.56
CA ASP A 154 6.01 8.93 -13.58
C ASP A 154 4.57 8.49 -13.87
N LEU A 155 3.85 8.10 -12.80
CA LEU A 155 2.45 7.68 -12.89
C LEU A 155 1.53 8.84 -12.52
N PHE A 156 0.77 9.32 -13.50
CA PHE A 156 -0.32 10.25 -13.25
C PHE A 156 -1.55 9.50 -12.71
N CYS A 157 -2.13 9.99 -11.62
CA CYS A 157 -3.31 9.41 -11.00
C CYS A 157 -4.20 10.50 -10.42
N ALA A 158 -5.51 10.43 -10.68
CA ALA A 158 -6.48 11.20 -9.92
C ALA A 158 -6.59 10.63 -8.50
N ALA A 159 -6.88 11.49 -7.53
CA ALA A 159 -6.92 11.08 -6.15
C ALA A 159 -8.03 11.78 -5.37
N TRP A 160 -8.71 11.03 -4.50
CA TRP A 160 -9.78 11.51 -3.64
C TRP A 160 -9.24 11.88 -2.26
N VAL A 161 -9.47 13.11 -1.82
CA VAL A 161 -9.16 13.58 -0.45
C VAL A 161 -10.34 13.32 0.47
N SER A 162 -11.56 13.49 -0.04
CA SER A 162 -12.78 13.21 0.72
C SER A 162 -13.75 12.33 -0.03
N CYS A 163 -14.08 11.18 0.56
CA CYS A 163 -14.93 10.16 -0.02
C CYS A 163 -15.47 9.21 1.05
N VAL A 164 -16.53 8.47 0.69
CA VAL A 164 -17.05 7.34 1.43
C VAL A 164 -16.69 6.07 0.66
N VAL A 165 -16.06 5.09 1.32
CA VAL A 165 -15.55 3.87 0.69
C VAL A 165 -16.10 2.60 1.33
N SER A 166 -16.24 1.55 0.53
CA SER A 166 -16.52 0.20 1.01
C SER A 166 -15.25 -0.47 1.52
N GLU A 167 -15.17 -0.74 2.81
CA GLU A 167 -14.01 -1.39 3.42
C GLU A 167 -13.77 -2.79 2.85
N ALA A 168 -14.83 -3.51 2.49
CA ALA A 168 -14.75 -4.85 1.90
C ALA A 168 -14.03 -4.88 0.54
N LEU A 169 -14.01 -3.76 -0.19
CA LEU A 169 -13.40 -3.65 -1.52
C LEU A 169 -12.06 -2.90 -1.50
N MET A 170 -11.68 -2.32 -0.37
CA MET A 170 -10.44 -1.55 -0.24
C MET A 170 -9.20 -2.46 -0.21
N PRO A 171 -8.05 -1.95 -0.69
CA PRO A 171 -6.76 -2.54 -0.34
C PRO A 171 -6.59 -2.65 1.18
N PRO A 172 -5.75 -3.56 1.68
CA PRO A 172 -5.58 -3.78 3.12
C PRO A 172 -5.20 -2.50 3.84
N MET A 173 -6.08 -2.02 4.73
CA MET A 173 -5.95 -0.77 5.49
C MET A 173 -5.73 -1.03 6.99
N PRO A 174 -4.48 -0.95 7.47
CA PRO A 174 -4.16 -0.90 8.89
C PRO A 174 -4.84 0.30 9.57
N LYS A 175 -5.14 0.17 10.86
CA LYS A 175 -5.77 1.21 11.67
C LYS A 175 -4.97 2.52 11.64
N THR A 176 -3.64 2.43 11.74
CA THR A 176 -2.75 3.60 11.69
C THR A 176 -2.91 4.41 10.40
N ILE A 177 -3.18 3.76 9.27
CA ILE A 177 -3.40 4.43 7.98
C ILE A 177 -4.80 5.01 7.90
N LYS A 178 -5.82 4.28 8.37
CA LYS A 178 -7.22 4.79 8.41
C LYS A 178 -7.34 6.05 9.25
N ASP A 179 -6.76 6.05 10.45
CA ASP A 179 -6.80 7.18 11.37
C ASP A 179 -6.14 8.45 10.78
N ALA A 180 -5.14 8.27 9.91
CA ALA A 180 -4.47 9.38 9.23
C ALA A 180 -5.29 9.95 8.05
N LEU A 181 -6.19 9.16 7.44
CA LEU A 181 -7.07 9.56 6.33
C LEU A 181 -8.34 10.28 6.85
N LYS A 182 -8.17 11.48 7.38
CA LYS A 182 -9.24 12.25 8.04
C LYS A 182 -10.45 12.60 7.16
N GLY A 183 -10.27 12.65 5.84
CA GLY A 183 -11.34 12.99 4.89
C GLY A 183 -12.14 11.77 4.39
N VAL A 184 -11.73 10.56 4.76
CA VAL A 184 -12.28 9.31 4.24
C VAL A 184 -13.15 8.63 5.30
N ILE A 185 -14.36 8.25 4.91
CA ILE A 185 -15.27 7.45 5.74
C ILE A 185 -15.25 6.01 5.21
N PHE A 186 -14.94 5.05 6.08
CA PHE A 186 -14.91 3.62 5.77
C PHE A 186 -16.22 2.98 6.26
N LEU A 187 -16.92 2.27 5.38
CA LEU A 187 -18.18 1.55 5.64
C LEU A 187 -18.04 0.04 5.42
#